data_AF-A0A2M7Q7H8-F1
#
_entry.id   AF-A0A2M7Q7H8-F1
#
_cell.length_a   1.000
_cell.length_b   1.000
_cell.length_c   1.000
_cell.angle_alpha   90.00
_cell.angle_beta   90.00
_cell.angle_gamma   90.00
#
_symmetry.space_group_name_H-M   'P 1'
#
loop_
_entity.id
_entity.type
_entity.pdbx_description
1 polymer ?
#
loop_
_entity_poly.entity_id
_entity_poly.type
_entity_poly.pdbx_seq_one_letter_code
_entity_poly.pdbx_strand_id
1 'polypeptide(L)'
;MDKLIWTKHSEAKMSFYHFSKQRVQRVLHTPKRIEEGIAPNTIAMMQVAGSQKHPYEIWLMVQEKRQAKRDKRQKITKIISAWKYPGRTKPGEPLPEEILREIREAAIL
;
A
#
# COMPACT_ATOMS: atom_id res chain seq x y z
N MET A 1 6.10 17.65 9.11
CA MET A 1 6.38 16.66 8.06
C MET A 1 5.95 15.30 8.56
N ASP A 2 5.13 14.59 7.79
CA ASP A 2 4.65 13.26 8.16
C ASP A 2 5.82 12.28 8.19
N LYS A 3 5.87 11.44 9.22
CA LYS A 3 6.95 10.45 9.37
C LYS A 3 6.52 9.16 8.71
N LEU A 4 7.26 8.73 7.70
CA LEU A 4 7.07 7.43 7.07
C LEU A 4 7.97 6.39 7.72
N ILE A 5 7.40 5.23 8.04
CA ILE A 5 8.13 4.06 8.52
C ILE A 5 7.94 2.95 7.48
N TRP A 6 9.04 2.45 6.92
CA TRP A 6 9.04 1.36 5.96
C TRP A 6 9.28 0.04 6.70
N THR A 7 8.43 -0.97 6.49
CA THR A 7 8.70 -2.31 7.00
C THR A 7 9.66 -3.05 6.08
N LYS A 8 10.37 -4.06 6.61
CA LYS A 8 11.16 -4.99 5.78
C LYS A 8 10.33 -5.62 4.67
N HIS A 9 9.07 -5.97 4.95
CA HIS A 9 8.16 -6.52 3.96
C HIS A 9 7.87 -5.53 2.82
N SER A 10 7.60 -4.26 3.14
CA SER A 10 7.40 -3.22 2.12
C SER A 10 8.64 -3.02 1.25
N GLU A 11 9.84 -3.01 1.86
CA GLU A 11 11.10 -2.85 1.13
C GLU A 11 11.38 -4.07 0.23
N ALA A 12 11.11 -5.28 0.70
CA ALA A 12 11.23 -6.50 -0.10
C ALA A 12 10.28 -6.49 -1.30
N LYS A 13 8.99 -6.15 -1.11
CA LYS A 13 8.02 -6.10 -2.20
C LYS A 13 8.31 -4.97 -3.19
N MET A 14 8.82 -3.83 -2.70
CA MET A 14 9.29 -2.77 -3.57
C MET A 14 10.47 -3.22 -4.44
N SER A 15 11.42 -3.97 -3.89
CA SER A 15 12.50 -4.58 -4.67
C SER A 15 11.94 -5.53 -5.74
N PHE A 16 11.06 -6.45 -5.34
CA PHE A 16 10.44 -7.43 -6.23
C PHE A 16 9.69 -6.80 -7.41
N TYR A 17 8.89 -5.76 -7.17
CA TYR A 17 8.15 -5.06 -8.23
C TYR A 17 8.87 -3.84 -8.80
N HIS A 18 10.14 -3.62 -8.43
CA HIS A 18 10.96 -2.52 -8.90
C HIS A 18 10.33 -1.13 -8.65
N PHE A 19 9.72 -0.94 -7.48
CA PHE A 19 9.16 0.33 -7.05
C PHE A 19 10.19 1.18 -6.32
N SER A 20 10.29 2.46 -6.70
CA SER A 20 11.02 3.45 -5.91
C SER A 20 10.19 3.95 -4.72
N LYS A 21 10.84 4.44 -3.66
CA LYS A 21 10.15 5.09 -2.51
C LYS A 21 9.26 6.24 -2.98
N GLN A 22 9.73 7.02 -3.95
CA GLN A 22 8.95 8.10 -4.55
C GLN A 22 7.68 7.60 -5.27
N ARG A 23 7.75 6.44 -5.97
CA ARG A 23 6.57 5.84 -6.60
C ARG A 23 5.53 5.45 -5.57
N VAL A 24 5.95 4.85 -4.45
CA VAL A 24 5.05 4.46 -3.35
C VAL A 24 4.47 5.68 -2.64
N GLN A 25 5.28 6.71 -2.38
CA GLN A 25 4.83 7.98 -1.80
C GLN A 25 3.77 8.66 -2.66
N ARG A 26 3.86 8.56 -4.00
CA ARG A 26 2.82 9.10 -4.90
C ARG A 26 1.46 8.43 -4.68
N VAL A 27 1.44 7.10 -4.50
CA VAL A 27 0.21 6.36 -4.17
C VAL A 27 -0.34 6.82 -2.83
N LEU A 28 0.53 7.01 -1.83
CA LEU A 28 0.13 7.49 -0.50
C LEU A 28 -0.48 8.90 -0.52
N HIS A 29 0.12 9.82 -1.28
CA HIS A 29 -0.30 11.23 -1.29
C HIS A 29 -1.49 11.51 -2.21
N THR A 30 -1.59 10.78 -3.32
CA THR A 30 -2.62 10.97 -4.33
C THR A 30 -3.26 9.64 -4.72
N PRO A 31 -3.88 8.91 -3.77
CA PRO A 31 -4.56 7.67 -4.07
C PRO A 31 -5.77 7.96 -4.95
N LYS A 32 -5.99 7.13 -5.96
CA LYS A 32 -7.21 7.17 -6.77
C LYS A 32 -8.35 6.41 -6.11
N ARG A 33 -8.04 5.45 -5.22
CA ARG A 33 -9.01 4.73 -4.39
C ARG A 33 -8.40 4.39 -3.03
N ILE A 34 -9.23 4.41 -1.99
CA ILE A 34 -8.90 4.06 -0.61
C ILE A 34 -9.94 3.05 -0.14
N GLU A 35 -9.49 1.95 0.44
CA GLU A 35 -10.30 0.83 0.93
C GLU A 35 -9.80 0.35 2.29
N GLU A 36 -10.59 -0.47 2.96
CA GLU A 36 -10.13 -1.23 4.12
C GLU A 36 -9.03 -2.20 3.68
N GLY A 37 -7.94 -2.26 4.44
CA GLY A 37 -6.86 -3.19 4.17
C GLY A 37 -7.22 -4.61 4.60
N ILE A 38 -6.59 -5.59 3.96
CA ILE A 38 -6.86 -7.02 4.22
C ILE A 38 -6.46 -7.42 5.64
N ALA A 39 -5.44 -6.77 6.20
CA ALA A 39 -5.04 -6.98 7.58
C ALA A 39 -5.81 -6.02 8.53
N PRO A 40 -6.17 -6.45 9.74
CA PRO A 40 -6.88 -5.60 10.70
C PRO A 40 -6.17 -4.26 10.96
N ASN A 41 -6.94 -3.18 11.06
CA ASN A 41 -6.44 -1.82 11.30
C ASN A 41 -5.45 -1.30 10.23
N THR A 42 -5.60 -1.75 8.99
CA THR A 42 -4.84 -1.24 7.85
C THR A 42 -5.75 -0.60 6.82
N ILE A 43 -5.17 0.27 6.01
CA ILE A 43 -5.83 0.98 4.92
C ILE A 43 -5.13 0.55 3.63
N ALA A 44 -5.91 0.16 2.63
CA ALA A 44 -5.42 -0.07 1.28
C ALA A 44 -5.61 1.18 0.43
N MET A 45 -4.57 1.61 -0.27
CA MET A 45 -4.56 2.75 -1.16
C MET A 45 -4.03 2.31 -2.51
N MET A 46 -4.62 2.80 -3.60
CA MET A 46 -4.16 2.43 -4.94
C MET A 46 -4.08 3.60 -5.90
N GLN A 47 -3.24 3.44 -6.92
CA GLN A 47 -3.19 4.30 -8.09
C GLN A 47 -3.03 3.46 -9.37
N VAL A 48 -3.67 3.89 -10.46
CA VAL A 48 -3.44 3.30 -11.78
C VAL A 48 -2.10 3.79 -12.34
N ALA A 49 -1.36 2.88 -12.97
CA ALA A 49 -0.09 3.11 -13.63
C ALA A 49 0.00 2.30 -14.93
N GLY A 50 1.13 2.41 -15.63
CA GLY A 50 1.33 1.79 -16.93
C GLY A 50 0.85 2.67 -18.10
N SER A 51 0.75 2.07 -19.27
CA SER A 51 0.29 2.74 -20.49
C SER A 51 -1.20 2.46 -20.73
N GLN A 52 -1.80 3.17 -21.69
CA GLN A 52 -3.19 2.92 -22.09
C GLN A 52 -3.41 1.48 -22.57
N LYS A 53 -2.43 0.88 -23.24
CA LYS A 53 -2.48 -0.51 -23.74
C LYS A 53 -2.22 -1.55 -22.66
N HIS A 54 -1.42 -1.21 -21.65
CA HIS A 54 -1.04 -2.13 -20.57
C HIS A 54 -1.16 -1.44 -19.20
N PRO A 55 -2.40 -1.16 -18.76
CA PRO A 55 -2.62 -0.58 -17.45
C PRO A 55 -2.38 -1.64 -16.36
N TYR A 56 -1.92 -1.16 -15.21
CA TYR A 56 -1.86 -1.94 -13.99
C TYR A 56 -2.13 -1.03 -12.80
N GLU A 57 -2.48 -1.61 -11.66
CA GLU A 57 -2.62 -0.87 -10.42
C GLU A 57 -1.40 -1.10 -9.53
N ILE A 58 -1.05 -0.05 -8.78
CA ILE A 58 -0.10 -0.13 -7.69
C ILE A 58 -0.92 0.03 -6.42
N TRP A 59 -0.87 -1.00 -5.59
CA TRP A 59 -1.53 -1.05 -4.30
C TRP A 59 -0.53 -0.86 -3.18
N LEU A 60 -1.00 -0.21 -2.13
CA LEU A 60 -0.24 0.15 -0.95
C LEU A 60 -1.08 -0.17 0.27
N MET A 61 -0.55 -0.95 1.20
CA MET A 61 -1.18 -1.19 2.50
C MET A 61 -0.43 -0.41 3.58
N VAL A 62 -1.15 0.41 4.32
CA VAL A 62 -0.58 1.28 5.37
C VAL A 62 -1.30 1.13 6.69
N GLN A 63 -0.62 1.48 7.76
CA GLN A 63 -1.22 1.72 9.06
C GLN A 63 -0.93 3.16 9.48
N GLU A 64 -1.98 3.93 9.72
CA GLU A 64 -1.85 5.29 10.23
C GLU A 64 -1.91 5.29 11.76
N LYS A 65 -0.92 5.92 12.40
CA LYS A 65 -0.92 6.18 13.84
C LYS A 65 -0.83 7.68 14.07
N ARG A 66 -1.72 8.21 14.91
CA ARG A 66 -1.63 9.59 15.40
C ARG A 66 -0.79 9.59 16.67
N GLN A 67 0.38 10.24 16.66
CA GLN A 67 1.08 10.54 17.91
C GLN A 67 0.47 11.79 18.53
N ALA A 68 -0.13 11.63 19.72
CA ALA A 68 -0.55 12.74 20.55
C ALA A 68 0.67 13.32 21.28
N LYS A 69 1.51 14.11 20.59
CA LYS A 69 2.46 15.00 21.27
C LYS A 69 1.83 16.38 21.39
N ARG A 70 1.98 16.95 22.59
CA ARG A 70 1.26 18.10 23.15
C ARG A 70 1.26 19.39 22.30
N ASP A 71 2.11 19.51 21.27
CA ASP A 71 2.21 20.73 20.46
C ASP A 71 2.18 20.60 18.93
N LYS A 72 2.32 19.40 18.33
CA LYS A 72 2.16 19.22 16.87
C LYS A 72 1.67 17.81 16.57
N ARG A 73 0.48 17.69 15.95
CA ARG A 73 -0.10 16.42 15.45
C ARG A 73 0.76 15.85 14.32
N GLN A 74 1.85 15.16 14.65
CA GLN A 74 2.65 14.45 13.66
C GLN A 74 1.96 13.14 13.28
N LYS A 75 1.57 13.00 12.02
CA LYS A 75 1.04 11.75 11.47
C LYS A 75 2.22 10.80 11.21
N ILE A 76 2.13 9.59 11.74
CA ILE A 76 3.06 8.50 11.44
C ILE A 76 2.34 7.51 10.56
N THR A 77 2.86 7.30 9.36
CA THR A 77 2.32 6.30 8.43
C THR A 77 3.33 5.18 8.31
N LYS A 78 2.94 3.98 8.74
CA LYS A 78 3.72 2.76 8.55
C LYS A 78 3.32 2.12 7.23
N ILE A 79 4.26 2.02 6.30
CA ILE A 79 4.07 1.34 5.02
C ILE A 79 4.28 -0.15 5.26
N ILE A 80 3.20 -0.94 5.14
CA ILE A 80 3.21 -2.37 5.45
C ILE A 80 3.62 -3.18 4.23
N SER A 81 3.00 -2.94 3.07
CA SER A 81 3.28 -3.65 1.82
C SER A 81 2.97 -2.79 0.60
N ALA A 82 3.54 -3.14 -0.55
CA ALA A 82 3.21 -2.56 -1.85
C ALA A 82 3.21 -3.64 -2.93
N TRP A 83 2.22 -3.69 -3.81
CA TRP A 83 2.16 -4.70 -4.86
C TRP A 83 1.58 -4.19 -6.17
N LYS A 84 1.90 -4.91 -7.25
CA LYS A 84 1.37 -4.65 -8.59
C LYS A 84 0.19 -5.58 -8.85
N TYR A 85 -0.92 -5.03 -9.33
CA TYR A 85 -2.05 -5.81 -9.82
C TYR A 85 -2.19 -5.64 -11.34
N PRO A 86 -2.23 -6.73 -12.14
CA PRO A 86 -2.38 -6.63 -13.58
C PRO A 86 -3.78 -6.15 -13.96
N GLY A 87 -3.88 -5.11 -14.78
CA GLY A 87 -5.18 -4.56 -15.20
C GLY A 87 -5.81 -3.63 -14.16
N ARG A 88 -7.12 -3.75 -13.95
CA ARG A 88 -7.91 -2.89 -13.05
C ARG A 88 -8.84 -3.72 -12.20
N THR A 89 -8.90 -3.39 -10.92
CA THR A 89 -9.84 -4.01 -9.98
C THR A 89 -11.18 -3.29 -10.00
N LYS A 90 -12.29 -4.03 -9.83
CA LYS A 90 -13.59 -3.41 -9.56
C LYS A 90 -13.72 -3.16 -8.05
N PRO A 91 -14.24 -1.99 -7.63
CA PRO A 91 -14.51 -1.75 -6.20
C PRO A 91 -15.40 -2.84 -5.61
N GLY A 92 -14.99 -3.41 -4.48
CA GLY A 92 -15.75 -4.45 -3.77
C GLY A 92 -15.61 -5.88 -4.30
N GLU A 93 -14.89 -6.10 -5.40
CA GLU A 93 -14.50 -7.46 -5.79
C GLU A 93 -13.32 -7.96 -4.93
N PRO A 94 -13.34 -9.23 -4.50
CA PRO A 94 -12.23 -9.80 -3.74
C PRO A 94 -10.96 -9.84 -4.58
N LEU A 95 -9.81 -9.68 -3.93
CA LEU A 95 -8.53 -9.90 -4.60
C LEU A 95 -8.40 -11.37 -5.05
N PRO A 96 -7.66 -11.65 -6.13
CA PRO A 96 -7.37 -13.01 -6.54
C PRO A 96 -6.73 -13.82 -5.41
N GLU A 97 -7.09 -15.10 -5.33
CA GLU A 97 -6.67 -16.01 -4.25
C GLU A 97 -5.15 -16.09 -4.10
N GLU A 98 -4.40 -16.00 -5.19
CA GLU A 98 -2.93 -16.00 -5.16
C GLU A 98 -2.36 -14.79 -4.37
N ILE A 99 -2.96 -13.61 -4.54
CA ILE A 99 -2.55 -12.40 -3.81
C ILE A 99 -2.94 -12.52 -2.34
N LEU A 100 -4.12 -13.07 -2.06
CA LEU A 100 -4.57 -13.31 -0.68
C LEU A 100 -3.67 -14.32 0.03
N ARG A 101 -3.26 -15.40 -0.66
CA ARG A 101 -2.33 -16.41 -0.15
C ARG A 101 -0.99 -15.79 0.17
N GLU A 102 -0.42 -15.02 -0.76
CA GLU A 102 0.85 -14.33 -0.54
C GLU A 102 0.80 -13.43 0.70
N ILE A 103 -0.28 -12.65 0.84
CA ILE A 103 -0.45 -11.74 1.98
C ILE A 103 -0.56 -12.51 3.29
N ARG A 104 -1.29 -13.63 3.33
CA ARG A 104 -1.41 -14.48 4.53
C ARG A 104 -0.09 -15.13 4.93
N GLU A 105 0.67 -15.66 3.96
CA GLU A 105 1.99 -16.24 4.21
C GLU A 105 2.97 -15.18 4.74
N ALA A 106 2.88 -13.95 4.25
CA ALA A 106 3.70 -12.83 4.72
C ALA A 106 3.25 -12.25 6.07
N ALA A 107 1.98 -12.40 6.45
CA ALA A 107 1.39 -11.86 7.68
C ALA A 107 1.67 -12.71 8.94
N ILE A 108 2.38 -13.84 8.83
CA ILE A 108 2.77 -14.71 9.96
C ILE A 108 4.03 -14.17 10.69
N LEU A 109 4.24 -12.85 10.73
CA LEU A 109 5.31 -12.17 11.50
C LEU A 109 4.74 -11.05 12.38
#